data_AF-A0A7V9CY06-F1
#
_entry.id   AF-A0A7V9CY06-F1
#
_cell.length_a   1.000
_cell.length_b   1.000
_cell.length_c   1.000
_cell.angle_alpha   90.00
_cell.angle_beta   90.00
_cell.angle_gamma   90.00
#
_symmetry.space_group_name_H-M   'P 1'
#
loop_
_entity.id
_entity.type
_entity.pdbx_description
1 polymer ?
#
loop_
_entity_poly.entity_id
_entity_poly.type
_entity_poly.pdbx_seq_one_letter_code
_entity_poly.pdbx_strand_id
1 'polypeptide(L)' 'MQAVVELLSEHGLEAATVEDSGAVLVEVPCGDGDGKRDCAELMSEIQSWLNERSLPFVPEELDGRILIRPPAG' A
#
# COMPACT_ATOMS: atom_id res chain seq x y z
N MET A 1 0.69 -6.81 -9.24
CA MET A 1 0.46 -5.46 -8.67
C MET A 1 -0.94 -4.91 -8.95
N GLN A 2 -1.57 -5.21 -10.10
CA GLN A 2 -2.92 -4.73 -10.41
C GLN A 2 -3.97 -5.07 -9.32
N ALA A 3 -3.99 -6.31 -8.82
CA ALA A 3 -4.92 -6.72 -7.76
C ALA A 3 -4.78 -5.91 -6.44
N VAL A 4 -3.58 -5.42 -6.12
CA VAL A 4 -3.34 -4.58 -4.94
C VAL A 4 -3.89 -3.17 -5.17
N VAL A 5 -3.66 -2.59 -6.36
CA VAL A 5 -4.22 -1.28 -6.73
C VAL A 5 -5.75 -1.32 -6.73
N GLU A 6 -6.34 -2.38 -7.29
CA GLU A 6 -7.78 -2.59 -7.31
C GLU A 6 -8.33 -2.65 -5.89
N LEU A 7 -7.74 -3.49 -5.03
CA LEU A 7 -8.13 -3.58 -3.61
C LEU A 7 -8.10 -2.21 -2.92
N LEU A 8 -7.00 -1.47 -3.04
CA LEU A 8 -6.85 -0.17 -2.38
C LEU A 8 -7.85 0.86 -2.93
N SER A 9 -8.12 0.82 -4.24
CA SER A 9 -9.12 1.67 -4.88
C SER A 9 -10.54 1.34 -4.41
N GLU A 10 -10.87 0.06 -4.19
CA GLU A 10 -12.15 -0.36 -3.59
C GLU A 10 -12.35 0.24 -2.19
N HIS A 11 -11.25 0.43 -1.45
CA HIS A 11 -11.25 1.05 -0.12
C HIS A 11 -11.06 2.58 -0.14
N GLY A 12 -11.08 3.20 -1.33
CA GLY A 12 -11.03 4.65 -1.50
C GLY A 12 -9.63 5.27 -1.34
N LEU A 13 -8.57 4.48 -1.53
CA LEU A 13 -7.19 4.95 -1.45
C LEU A 13 -6.61 5.23 -2.84
N GLU A 14 -5.88 6.34 -2.93
CA GLU A 14 -5.13 6.71 -4.15
C GLU A 14 -3.83 5.92 -4.22
N ALA A 15 -3.88 4.70 -4.75
CA ALA A 15 -2.71 3.84 -4.93
C ALA A 15 -2.11 3.97 -6.33
N ALA A 16 -0.78 4.04 -6.43
CA ALA A 16 -0.06 4.12 -7.70
C ALA A 16 1.00 3.01 -7.79
N THR A 17 1.13 2.37 -8.96
CA THR A 17 2.26 1.46 -9.22
C THR A 17 3.52 2.25 -9.52
N VAL A 18 4.61 1.93 -8.82
CA VAL A 18 5.94 2.51 -9.01
C VAL A 18 6.95 1.40 -9.27
N GLU A 19 8.02 1.69 -10.01
CA GLU A 19 9.13 0.75 -10.22
C GLU A 19 10.29 1.17 -9.31
N ASP A 20 10.74 0.26 -8.45
CA ASP A 20 11.90 0.45 -7.58
C ASP A 20 12.85 -0.75 -7.72
N SER A 21 14.12 -0.47 -8.00
CA SER A 21 15.18 -1.50 -8.01
C SER A 21 14.88 -2.72 -8.89
N GLY A 22 14.12 -2.56 -9.97
CA GLY A 22 13.72 -3.64 -10.89
C GLY A 22 12.50 -4.46 -10.45
N ALA A 23 11.80 -4.05 -9.39
CA ALA A 23 10.54 -4.62 -8.94
C ALA A 23 9.41 -3.58 -9.05
N VAL A 24 8.21 -4.05 -9.40
CA VAL A 24 7.00 -3.21 -9.39
C VAL A 24 6.41 -3.23 -7.98
N LEU A 25 6.30 -2.05 -7.38
CA LEU A 25 5.71 -1.80 -6.07
C LEU A 25 4.41 -1.01 -6.22
N VAL A 26 3.62 -0.91 -5.15
CA VAL A 26 2.47 -0.01 -5.07
C VAL A 26 2.72 1.00 -3.97
N GLU A 27 2.66 2.28 -4.29
CA GLU A 27 2.79 3.39 -3.36
C GLU A 27 1.40 3.92 -2.99
N VAL A 28 1.17 4.14 -1.70
CA VAL A 28 -0.01 4.79 -1.15
C VAL A 28 0.46 6.01 -0.35
N PRO A 29 0.05 7.23 -0.72
CA PRO A 29 0.40 8.42 0.04
C PRO A 29 -0.32 8.39 1.40
N CYS A 30 0.44 8.63 2.47
CA CYS A 30 -0.09 8.81 3.82
C CYS A 30 0.53 10.09 4.44
N GLY A 31 0.20 10.44 5.68
CA GLY A 31 0.87 11.55 6.39
C GLY A 31 0.27 12.94 6.22
N ASP A 32 0.85 13.93 6.90
CA ASP A 32 0.19 15.21 7.23
C ASP A 32 -0.15 16.11 6.02
N GLY A 33 -1.43 16.10 5.69
CA GLY A 33 -2.15 17.14 4.95
C GLY A 33 -3.61 17.11 5.39
N ASP A 34 -4.32 18.24 5.29
CA ASP A 34 -5.74 18.33 5.67
C ASP A 34 -6.58 17.21 5.00
N GLY A 35 -6.89 16.16 5.77
CA GLY A 35 -7.71 15.02 5.32
C GLY A 35 -6.97 13.72 4.97
N LYS A 36 -5.65 13.62 5.15
CA LYS A 36 -4.92 12.36 4.97
C LYS A 36 -4.97 11.47 6.22
N ARG A 37 -5.10 10.16 6.02
CA ARG A 37 -5.07 9.17 7.10
C ARG A 37 -3.67 9.06 7.71
N ASP A 38 -3.64 8.77 9.00
CA ASP A 38 -2.43 8.42 9.73
C ASP A 38 -1.75 7.20 9.07
N CYS A 39 -0.44 7.27 8.86
CA CYS A 39 0.30 6.21 8.18
C CYS A 39 0.24 4.89 8.96
N ALA A 40 0.28 4.92 10.29
CA ALA A 40 0.25 3.71 11.10
C ALA A 40 -1.14 3.05 11.11
N GLU A 41 -2.21 3.85 11.16
CA GLU A 41 -3.58 3.37 11.01
C GLU A 41 -3.78 2.76 9.63
N LEU A 42 -3.40 3.48 8.57
CA LEU A 42 -3.54 3.05 7.20
C LEU A 42 -2.71 1.78 6.90
N MET A 43 -1.50 1.69 7.45
CA MET A 43 -0.67 0.49 7.34
C MET A 43 -1.36 -0.74 7.95
N SER A 44 -1.99 -0.56 9.11
CA SER A 44 -2.75 -1.62 9.78
C SER A 44 -4.00 -2.04 8.99
N GLU A 45 -4.71 -1.08 8.40
CA GLU A 45 -5.83 -1.34 7.49
C GLU A 45 -5.38 -2.12 6.25
N ILE A 46 -4.35 -1.64 5.56
CA ILE A 46 -3.79 -2.28 4.35
C ILE A 46 -3.34 -3.70 4.66
N GLN A 47 -2.61 -3.91 5.76
CA GLN A 47 -2.17 -5.24 6.18
C GLN A 47 -3.37 -6.19 6.40
N SER A 48 -4.46 -5.69 6.99
CA SER A 48 -5.68 -6.46 7.20
C SER A 48 -6.32 -6.85 5.87
N TRP A 49 -6.50 -5.92 4.94
CA TRP A 49 -7.12 -6.22 3.64
C TRP A 49 -6.29 -7.17 2.79
N LEU A 50 -4.95 -7.03 2.82
CA LEU A 50 -4.04 -7.97 2.15
C LEU A 50 -4.21 -9.40 2.70
N ASN A 51 -4.31 -9.54 4.03
CA ASN A 51 -4.55 -10.82 4.69
C ASN A 51 -5.93 -11.40 4.34
N GLU A 52 -6.98 -10.59 4.32
CA GLU A 52 -8.34 -11.01 3.95
C GLU A 52 -8.40 -11.58 2.53
N ARG A 53 -7.66 -10.97 1.60
CA ARG A 53 -7.54 -11.46 0.22
C ARG A 53 -6.48 -12.56 0.05
N SER A 54 -5.83 -12.99 1.14
CA SER A 54 -4.71 -13.95 1.14
C SER A 54 -3.60 -13.57 0.16
N LEU A 55 -3.35 -12.26 0.02
CA LEU A 55 -2.34 -11.74 -0.86
C LEU A 55 -1.01 -11.67 -0.11
N PRO A 56 0.07 -12.26 -0.62
CA PRO A 56 1.34 -12.34 0.09
C PRO A 56 2.18 -11.04 0.00
N PHE A 57 1.56 -9.87 -0.14
CA PHE A 57 2.31 -8.60 -0.23
C PHE A 57 2.62 -8.04 1.16
N VAL A 58 3.70 -7.25 1.24
CA VAL A 58 4.17 -6.65 2.50
C VAL A 58 4.08 -5.12 2.37
N PRO A 59 3.22 -4.45 3.15
CA PRO A 59 3.23 -3.00 3.27
C PRO A 59 4.36 -2.52 4.18
N GLU A 60 5.05 -1.45 3.79
CA GLU A 60 6.15 -0.84 4.55
C GLU A 60 6.01 0.69 4.49
N GLU A 61 6.13 1.36 5.64
CA GLU A 61 6.14 2.83 5.68
C GLU A 61 7.53 3.37 5.31
N LEU A 62 7.59 4.29 4.34
CA LEU A 62 8.80 4.99 3.93
C LEU A 62 8.47 6.44 3.57
N ASP A 63 9.16 7.40 4.19
CA ASP A 63 9.08 8.84 3.88
C ASP A 63 7.63 9.40 3.78
N GLY A 64 6.75 9.00 4.72
CA GLY A 64 5.36 9.45 4.74
C GLY A 64 4.50 8.82 3.65
N ARG A 65 4.86 7.63 3.18
CA ARG A 65 4.09 6.84 2.22
C ARG A 65 4.14 5.38 2.62
N ILE A 66 3.16 4.60 2.20
CA ILE A 66 3.16 3.15 2.37
C ILE A 66 3.52 2.52 1.03
N LEU A 67 4.61 1.77 1.01
CA LEU A 67 5.08 0.98 -0.12
C LEU A 67 4.69 -0.48 0.09
N ILE A 68 3.89 -1.00 -0.82
CA ILE A 68 3.47 -2.39 -0.84
C ILE A 68 4.39 -3.14 -1.79
N ARG A 69 5.22 -3.99 -1.21
CA ARG A 69 6.22 -4.79 -1.92
C ARG A 69 5.68 -6.20 -2.18
N PRO A 70 6.01 -6.81 -3.33
CA PRO A 70 5.82 -8.25 -3.50
C PRO A 70 6.60 -9.01 -2.44
N PRO A 71 6.12 -10.19 -2.00
CA PRO A 71 6.94 -11.07 -1.20
C PRO A 71 8.18 -11.38 -2.04
N ALA A 72 9.38 -11.16 -1.50
CA ALA A 72 10.60 -11.59 -2.16
C ALA A 72 10.44 -13.09 -2.46
N GLY A 73 10.48 -13.43 -3.76
CA GLY A 73 10.52 -14.82 -4.22
C GLY A 73 11.87 -15.46 -3.92
#